data_AF-A0A7K2QCE4-F1
#
_entry.id   AF-A0A7K2QCE4-F1
#
_cell.length_a   1.000
_cell.length_b   1.000
_cell.length_c   1.000
_cell.angle_alpha   90.00
_cell.angle_beta   90.00
_cell.angle_gamma   90.00
#
_symmetry.space_group_name_H-M   'P 1'
#
loop_
_entity.id
_entity.type
_entity.pdbx_description
1 polymer ?
#
loop_
_entity_poly.entity_id
_entity_poly.type
_entity_poly.pdbx_seq_one_letter_code
_entity_poly.pdbx_strand_id
1 'polypeptide(L)'
;ASAPTPSDAAPAYTAVRTGTELTSPDQSYEFDVKAGRVVPQETVSWYVGRSATEFYVPESSDAYVMPAGRQGLADCVKGIDSRPVTALPFTTLRAGRAFCVRGRDGRDVGIVTVLTAAPDEGPVTVSVDYYRHDG
;
A
#
# COMPACT_ATOMS: atom_id res chain seq x y z
N ALA A 1 -27.67 8.55 20.53
CA ALA A 1 -26.56 8.66 19.57
C ALA A 1 -25.97 7.28 19.40
N SER A 2 -26.17 6.66 18.24
CA SER A 2 -25.72 5.29 17.97
C SER A 2 -24.27 5.32 17.52
N ALA A 3 -23.42 4.57 18.21
CA ALA A 3 -22.03 4.35 17.81
C ALA A 3 -21.98 3.68 16.42
N PRO A 4 -20.99 3.98 15.57
CA PRO A 4 -20.81 3.24 14.33
C PRO A 4 -20.37 1.82 14.68
N THR A 5 -21.18 0.83 14.28
CA THR A 5 -20.83 -0.58 14.33
C THR A 5 -19.58 -0.82 13.48
N PRO A 6 -18.52 -1.45 14.00
CA PRO A 6 -17.38 -1.83 13.18
C PRO A 6 -17.88 -2.77 12.08
N SER A 7 -17.61 -2.41 10.83
CA SER A 7 -18.01 -3.19 9.66
C SER A 7 -17.40 -4.58 9.75
N ASP A 8 -18.24 -5.59 9.93
CA ASP A 8 -17.92 -7.00 10.01
C ASP A 8 -17.26 -7.48 8.70
N ALA A 9 -15.92 -7.59 8.72
CA ALA A 9 -15.09 -8.63 8.11
C ALA A 9 -13.64 -8.14 7.96
N ALA A 10 -12.83 -8.39 8.98
CA ALA A 10 -11.48 -8.96 8.83
C ALA A 10 -10.99 -9.47 10.21
N PRO A 11 -11.64 -10.48 10.83
CA PRO A 11 -11.17 -11.08 12.08
C PRO A 11 -9.82 -11.81 11.97
N ALA A 12 -9.13 -11.67 10.83
CA ALA A 12 -7.95 -12.43 10.47
C ALA A 12 -6.71 -11.57 10.25
N TYR A 13 -6.80 -10.23 10.29
CA TYR A 13 -5.63 -9.35 10.16
C TYR A 13 -5.53 -8.37 11.32
N THR A 14 -4.35 -8.31 11.95
CA THR A 14 -4.02 -7.33 12.98
C THR A 14 -3.19 -6.19 12.40
N ALA A 15 -3.54 -4.96 12.77
CA ALA A 15 -2.73 -3.78 12.46
C ALA A 15 -1.42 -3.85 13.25
N VAL A 16 -0.30 -3.99 12.54
CA VAL A 16 1.04 -3.94 13.14
C VAL A 16 1.51 -2.50 13.22
N ARG A 17 1.15 -1.69 12.22
CA ARG A 17 1.51 -0.27 12.16
C ARG A 17 0.54 0.52 11.29
N THR A 18 0.32 1.78 11.64
CA THR A 18 -0.48 2.71 10.84
C THR A 18 0.18 4.09 10.76
N GLY A 19 -0.05 4.81 9.67
CA GLY A 19 0.30 6.21 9.51
C GLY A 19 1.80 6.48 9.39
N THR A 20 2.60 5.50 8.98
CA THR A 20 4.05 5.69 8.91
C THR A 20 4.45 6.38 7.62
N GLU A 21 4.96 7.59 7.74
CA GLU A 21 5.44 8.35 6.59
C GLU A 21 6.82 7.89 6.15
N LEU A 22 6.94 7.58 4.87
CA LEU A 22 8.15 7.12 4.21
C LEU A 22 8.42 7.98 2.99
N THR A 23 9.66 8.44 2.83
CA THR A 23 10.08 9.23 1.68
C THR A 23 11.19 8.50 0.95
N SER A 24 10.89 8.03 -0.26
CA SER A 24 11.92 7.46 -1.13
C SER A 24 12.56 8.59 -1.94
N PRO A 25 13.88 8.77 -1.91
CA PRO A 25 14.54 9.93 -2.53
C PRO A 25 14.50 9.87 -4.06
N ASP A 26 14.68 8.68 -4.64
CA ASP A 26 14.67 8.42 -6.09
C ASP A 26 14.21 6.98 -6.38
N GLN A 27 14.36 6.51 -7.63
CA GLN A 27 13.90 5.19 -8.08
C GLN A 27 14.80 4.03 -7.62
N SER A 28 15.99 4.29 -7.06
CA SER A 28 16.90 3.26 -6.53
C SER A 28 16.52 2.76 -5.13
N TYR A 29 15.39 3.23 -4.59
CA TYR A 29 14.88 2.89 -3.28
C TYR A 29 13.45 2.37 -3.30
N GLU A 30 13.21 1.34 -2.52
CA GLU A 30 11.93 0.69 -2.30
C GLU A 30 11.39 1.00 -0.90
N PHE A 31 10.06 0.98 -0.77
CA PHE A 31 9.38 1.03 0.52
C PHE A 31 9.25 -0.40 1.07
N ASP A 32 9.99 -0.72 2.12
CA ASP A 32 9.77 -1.91 2.95
C ASP A 32 8.54 -1.63 3.84
N VAL A 33 7.36 -1.95 3.30
CA VAL A 33 6.07 -1.69 3.95
C VAL A 33 5.97 -2.44 5.29
N LYS A 34 6.55 -3.64 5.36
CA LYS A 34 6.52 -4.50 6.55
C LYS A 34 7.33 -3.92 7.70
N ALA A 35 8.56 -3.48 7.44
CA ALA A 35 9.41 -2.86 8.45
C ALA A 35 9.17 -1.34 8.59
N GLY A 36 8.36 -0.75 7.69
CA GLY A 36 8.02 0.66 7.66
C GLY A 36 9.25 1.53 7.56
N ARG A 37 10.05 1.31 6.51
CA ARG A 37 11.26 2.07 6.20
C ARG A 37 11.51 2.09 4.70
N VAL A 38 12.38 2.98 4.26
CA VAL A 38 12.88 3.00 2.88
C VAL A 38 14.22 2.26 2.84
N VAL A 39 14.40 1.42 1.84
CA VAL A 39 15.60 0.58 1.65
C VAL A 39 16.08 0.69 0.20
N PRO A 40 17.37 0.46 -0.08
CA PRO A 40 17.84 0.31 -1.46
C PRO A 40 17.08 -0.81 -2.18
N GLN A 41 16.94 -0.69 -3.49
CA GLN A 41 16.30 -1.70 -4.33
C GLN A 41 16.95 -3.08 -4.15
N GLU A 42 16.17 -4.15 -4.34
CA GLU A 42 16.64 -5.55 -4.31
C GLU A 42 17.12 -6.03 -2.93
N THR A 43 16.80 -5.30 -1.86
CA THR A 43 17.20 -5.69 -0.49
C THR A 43 16.13 -6.46 0.28
N VAL A 44 14.87 -6.37 -0.13
CA VAL A 44 13.73 -7.03 0.51
C VAL A 44 12.85 -7.70 -0.54
N SER A 45 12.13 -8.76 -0.16
CA SER A 45 11.29 -9.53 -1.10
C SER A 45 9.84 -9.05 -1.20
N TRP A 46 9.37 -8.28 -0.22
CA TRP A 46 8.03 -7.69 -0.22
C TRP A 46 8.13 -6.19 0.01
N TYR A 47 7.76 -5.42 -1.00
CA TYR A 47 8.01 -3.99 -1.08
C TYR A 47 6.96 -3.27 -1.92
N VAL A 48 7.05 -1.94 -1.92
CA VAL A 48 6.50 -1.08 -2.97
C VAL A 48 7.66 -0.32 -3.59
N GLY A 49 7.85 -0.49 -4.89
CA GLY A 49 8.86 0.25 -5.66
C GLY A 49 8.22 1.37 -6.45
N ARG A 50 9.06 2.22 -7.06
CA ARG A 50 8.59 3.20 -8.02
C ARG A 50 9.50 3.30 -9.24
N SER A 51 8.88 3.54 -10.39
CA SER A 51 9.55 4.07 -11.57
C SER A 51 9.30 5.58 -11.66
N ALA A 52 9.70 6.19 -12.78
CA ALA A 52 9.31 7.56 -13.07
C ALA A 52 7.77 7.72 -13.12
N THR A 53 7.03 6.73 -13.64
CA THR A 53 5.61 6.94 -13.99
C THR A 53 4.60 6.22 -13.11
N GLU A 54 5.05 5.24 -12.30
CA GLU A 54 4.16 4.39 -11.53
C GLU A 54 4.83 3.81 -10.28
N PHE A 55 3.99 3.37 -9.34
CA PHE A 55 4.41 2.38 -8.35
C PHE A 55 4.42 0.98 -8.96
N TYR A 56 5.21 0.09 -8.40
CA TYR A 56 5.15 -1.34 -8.71
C TYR A 56 5.26 -2.17 -7.43
N VAL A 57 4.79 -3.40 -7.50
CA VAL A 57 4.83 -4.38 -6.41
C VAL A 57 5.47 -5.68 -6.94
N PRO A 58 6.02 -6.54 -6.07
CA PRO A 58 6.55 -7.83 -6.48
C PRO A 58 5.49 -8.65 -7.22
N GLU A 59 5.89 -9.46 -8.19
CA GLU A 59 4.99 -10.37 -8.93
C GLU A 59 4.26 -11.37 -8.01
N SER A 60 4.82 -11.64 -6.83
CA SER A 60 4.20 -12.45 -5.78
C SER A 60 3.16 -11.68 -4.95
N SER A 61 2.73 -10.52 -5.40
CA SER A 61 1.73 -9.68 -4.74
C SER A 61 0.61 -9.31 -5.69
N ASP A 62 -0.56 -9.03 -5.11
CA ASP A 62 -1.70 -8.44 -5.81
C ASP A 62 -1.93 -7.03 -5.29
N ALA A 63 -2.42 -6.12 -6.15
CA ALA A 63 -2.68 -4.74 -5.78
C ALA A 63 -4.10 -4.31 -6.14
N TYR A 64 -4.59 -3.26 -5.50
CA TYR A 64 -5.89 -2.65 -5.77
C TYR A 64 -5.85 -1.14 -5.57
N VAL A 65 -6.29 -0.36 -6.56
CA VAL A 65 -6.45 1.09 -6.40
C VAL A 65 -7.71 1.39 -5.62
N MET A 66 -7.53 2.03 -4.47
CA MET A 66 -8.62 2.38 -3.58
C MET A 66 -9.44 3.56 -4.16
N PRO A 67 -10.78 3.47 -4.16
CA PRO A 67 -11.64 4.63 -4.42
C PRO A 67 -11.31 5.80 -3.49
N ALA A 68 -11.57 7.03 -3.94
CA ALA A 68 -11.34 8.20 -3.10
C ALA A 68 -12.29 8.21 -1.88
N GLY A 69 -11.78 8.64 -0.73
CA GLY A 69 -12.54 8.73 0.53
C GLY A 69 -11.91 7.92 1.67
N ARG A 70 -12.54 7.94 2.84
CA ARG A 70 -12.07 7.14 3.99
C ARG A 70 -12.38 5.67 3.72
N GLN A 71 -11.33 4.88 3.54
CA GLN A 71 -11.41 3.44 3.31
C GLN A 71 -10.43 2.72 4.23
N GLY A 72 -10.77 1.49 4.60
CA GLY A 72 -9.99 0.70 5.54
C GLY A 72 -9.58 -0.66 5.00
N LEU A 73 -9.04 -1.50 5.89
CA LEU A 73 -8.55 -2.84 5.57
C LEU A 73 -9.62 -3.74 4.92
N ALA A 74 -10.88 -3.66 5.34
CA ALA A 74 -11.95 -4.48 4.77
C ALA A 74 -12.19 -4.16 3.28
N ASP A 75 -12.20 -2.87 2.93
CA ASP A 75 -12.34 -2.42 1.53
C ASP A 75 -11.13 -2.83 0.69
N CYS A 76 -9.94 -2.75 1.31
CA CYS A 76 -8.68 -3.14 0.72
C CYS A 76 -8.67 -4.62 0.28
N VAL A 77 -8.98 -5.52 1.22
CA VAL A 77 -9.02 -6.97 0.97
C VAL A 77 -10.09 -7.31 -0.06
N LYS A 78 -11.31 -6.79 0.11
CA LYS A 78 -12.42 -7.01 -0.83
C LYS A 78 -12.08 -6.49 -2.23
N GLY A 79 -11.38 -5.37 -2.33
CA GLY A 79 -10.95 -4.77 -3.59
C GLY A 79 -9.97 -5.68 -4.33
N ILE A 80 -8.95 -6.17 -3.63
CA ILE A 80 -7.98 -7.12 -4.19
C ILE A 80 -8.68 -8.41 -4.66
N ASP A 81 -9.59 -8.98 -3.86
CA ASP A 81 -10.26 -10.24 -4.22
C ASP A 81 -11.22 -10.10 -5.41
N SER A 82 -11.78 -8.90 -5.62
CA SER A 82 -12.77 -8.68 -6.68
C SER A 82 -12.19 -8.15 -7.97
N ARG A 83 -11.24 -7.22 -7.90
CA ARG A 83 -10.71 -6.46 -9.05
C ARG A 83 -9.24 -6.09 -8.82
N PRO A 84 -8.32 -7.07 -8.79
CA PRO A 84 -6.90 -6.76 -8.68
C PRO A 84 -6.44 -5.99 -9.92
N VAL A 85 -5.46 -5.11 -9.74
CA VAL A 85 -4.83 -4.34 -10.82
C VAL A 85 -3.39 -4.78 -10.99
N THR A 86 -2.88 -4.63 -12.21
CA THR A 86 -1.48 -4.91 -12.55
C THR A 86 -0.67 -3.63 -12.75
N ALA A 87 -1.31 -2.46 -12.71
CA ALA A 87 -0.67 -1.16 -12.95
C ALA A 87 -1.09 -0.15 -11.87
N LEU A 88 -0.13 0.66 -11.43
CA LEU A 88 -0.31 1.65 -10.36
C LEU A 88 0.24 3.02 -10.81
N PRO A 89 -0.30 3.62 -11.90
CA PRO A 89 0.28 4.82 -12.48
C PRO A 89 0.04 6.05 -11.61
N PHE A 90 1.02 6.96 -11.55
CA PHE A 90 0.91 8.22 -10.82
C PHE A 90 -0.18 9.16 -11.37
N THR A 91 -0.60 8.97 -12.62
CA THR A 91 -1.76 9.66 -13.19
C THR A 91 -3.05 9.35 -12.42
N THR A 92 -3.14 8.15 -11.84
CA THR A 92 -4.23 7.67 -10.98
C THR A 92 -3.91 7.88 -9.50
N LEU A 93 -2.69 7.54 -9.09
CA LEU A 93 -2.21 7.61 -7.70
C LEU A 93 -1.54 8.96 -7.39
N ARG A 94 -2.35 10.02 -7.48
CA ARG A 94 -1.97 11.37 -7.10
C ARG A 94 -2.00 11.54 -5.57
N ALA A 95 -1.48 12.65 -5.07
CA ALA A 95 -1.57 13.00 -3.65
C ALA A 95 -3.02 12.86 -3.12
N GLY A 96 -3.16 12.22 -1.96
CA GLY A 96 -4.44 11.89 -1.33
C GLY A 96 -5.10 10.62 -1.85
N ARG A 97 -4.53 9.93 -2.85
CA ARG A 97 -5.00 8.62 -3.32
C ARG A 97 -4.26 7.50 -2.61
N ALA A 98 -4.93 6.37 -2.48
CA ALA A 98 -4.36 5.18 -1.87
C ALA A 98 -4.48 3.97 -2.78
N PHE A 99 -3.63 2.99 -2.52
CA PHE A 99 -3.76 1.66 -3.06
C PHE A 99 -3.39 0.63 -2.01
N CYS A 100 -3.80 -0.59 -2.28
CA CYS A 100 -3.54 -1.75 -1.48
C CYS A 100 -2.52 -2.65 -2.16
N VAL A 101 -1.72 -3.32 -1.35
CA VAL A 101 -0.86 -4.43 -1.75
C VAL A 101 -1.06 -5.58 -0.79
N ARG A 102 -1.17 -6.80 -1.30
CA ARG A 102 -1.24 -8.03 -0.51
C ARG A 102 -0.27 -9.06 -1.08
N GLY A 103 0.55 -9.68 -0.23
CA GLY A 103 1.31 -10.85 -0.65
C GLY A 103 0.37 -11.99 -1.04
N ARG A 104 0.65 -12.73 -2.13
CA ARG A 104 -0.23 -13.82 -2.60
C ARG A 104 -0.40 -14.97 -1.60
N ASP A 105 0.50 -15.08 -0.63
CA ASP A 105 0.33 -16.01 0.50
C ASP A 105 -0.74 -15.55 1.51
N GLY A 106 -1.31 -14.36 1.30
CA GLY A 106 -2.36 -13.77 2.11
C GLY A 106 -1.88 -13.26 3.46
N ARG A 107 -0.58 -13.30 3.79
CA ARG A 107 -0.13 -13.00 5.15
C ARG A 107 0.10 -11.53 5.42
N ASP A 108 0.53 -10.79 4.41
CA ASP A 108 0.94 -9.40 4.54
C ASP A 108 0.02 -8.52 3.69
N VAL A 109 -0.58 -7.49 4.31
CA VAL A 109 -1.39 -6.47 3.63
C VAL A 109 -0.86 -5.09 3.98
N GLY A 110 -0.64 -4.27 2.95
CA GLY A 110 -0.25 -2.87 3.06
C GLY A 110 -1.28 -1.95 2.44
N ILE A 111 -1.63 -0.88 3.14
CA ILE A 111 -2.33 0.27 2.55
C ILE A 111 -1.32 1.40 2.40
N VAL A 112 -1.17 1.88 1.17
CA VAL A 112 -0.22 2.94 0.83
C VAL A 112 -0.98 4.16 0.36
N THR A 113 -0.92 5.23 1.14
CA THR A 113 -1.51 6.52 0.81
C THR A 113 -0.44 7.45 0.28
N VAL A 114 -0.63 7.98 -0.92
CA VAL A 114 0.30 8.92 -1.54
C VAL A 114 0.15 10.29 -0.88
N LEU A 115 1.21 10.79 -0.26
CA LEU A 115 1.25 12.13 0.33
C LEU A 115 1.82 13.14 -0.67
N THR A 116 2.89 12.76 -1.34
CA THR A 116 3.47 13.52 -2.45
C THR A 116 3.79 12.55 -3.59
N ALA A 117 3.51 12.96 -4.82
CA ALA A 117 3.94 12.25 -6.02
C ALA A 117 4.73 13.24 -6.89
N ALA A 118 6.03 12.98 -7.04
CA ALA A 118 6.88 13.62 -8.01
C ALA A 118 7.15 12.60 -9.14
N PRO A 119 6.40 12.65 -10.25
CA PRO A 119 6.45 11.63 -11.33
C PRO A 119 7.71 11.70 -12.21
N ASP A 120 8.78 12.34 -11.72
CA ASP A 120 10.04 12.46 -12.43
C ASP A 120 11.15 11.84 -11.53
N GLU A 121 12.15 12.62 -11.13
CA GLU A 121 13.25 12.18 -10.25
C GLU A 121 13.11 12.68 -8.80
N GLY A 122 12.03 13.40 -8.50
CA GLY A 122 11.84 13.98 -7.18
C GLY A 122 11.49 12.96 -6.11
N PRO A 123 11.59 13.34 -4.82
CA PRO A 123 11.18 12.49 -3.71
C PRO A 123 9.69 12.20 -3.78
N VAL A 124 9.32 10.95 -3.47
CA VAL A 124 7.93 10.51 -3.32
C VAL A 124 7.73 10.13 -1.86
N THR A 125 6.72 10.73 -1.25
CA THR A 125 6.34 10.47 0.14
C THR A 125 5.00 9.76 0.18
N VAL A 126 4.95 8.69 0.96
CA VAL A 126 3.74 7.89 1.21
C VAL A 126 3.54 7.74 2.72
N SER A 127 2.28 7.54 3.13
CA SER A 127 1.94 7.00 4.43
C SER A 127 1.59 5.53 4.26
N VAL A 128 2.16 4.67 5.10
CA VAL A 128 1.91 3.23 5.06
C VAL A 128 1.23 2.73 6.33
N ASP A 129 0.22 1.90 6.12
CA ASP A 129 -0.36 1.02 7.11
C ASP A 129 0.01 -0.43 6.76
N TYR A 130 0.39 -1.21 7.76
CA TYR A 130 0.75 -2.62 7.59
C TYR A 130 -0.05 -3.50 8.55
N TYR A 131 -0.64 -4.53 7.96
CA TYR A 131 -1.49 -5.50 8.62
C TYR A 131 -0.94 -6.89 8.35
N ARG A 132 -0.94 -7.73 9.38
CA ARG A 132 -0.49 -9.11 9.30
C ARG A 132 -1.65 -10.06 9.59
N HIS A 133 -1.74 -11.13 8.82
CA HIS A 133 -2.72 -12.17 9.05
C HIS A 133 -2.38 -12.94 10.34
N ASP A 134 -3.38 -13.10 11.21
CA ASP A 134 -3.35 -13.89 12.44
C ASP A 134 -3.68 -15.34 12.11
N GLY A 135 -2.80 -16.01 11.35
CA GLY A 135 -2.97 -17.40 10.91
C GLY A 135 -1.72 -18.01 10.30
#